data_AF-A0A258SIQ6-F1
#
_entry.id   AF-A0A258SIQ6-F1
#
_cell.length_a   1.000
_cell.length_b   1.000
_cell.length_c   1.000
_cell.angle_alpha   90.00
_cell.angle_beta   90.00
_cell.angle_gamma   90.00
#
_symmetry.space_group_name_H-M   'P 1'
#
loop_
_entity.id
_entity.type
_entity.pdbx_description
1 polymer ?
#
loop_
_entity_poly.entity_id
_entity_poly.type
_entity_poly.pdbx_seq_one_letter_code
_entity_poly.pdbx_strand_id
1 'polypeptide(L)'
;MVLGPLIWRTVLHNVPALQPLSGIVTAARFGATTIILIIGLLVAHLWLPAGQRSLREVTPGIVMTLTLWLVAATVFGIYLAEFPANYVTTYAGLASVMIALVFLYLTATIFVFGGEFNAAIARAREARQRARRDAAAREQLIMEPDL
;
A
#
# COMPACT_ATOMS: atom_id res chain seq x y z
N MET A 1 -2.69 0.54 -25.17
CA MET A 1 -1.91 1.63 -25.82
C MET A 1 -1.05 1.08 -26.97
N VAL A 2 -1.67 0.37 -27.92
CA VAL A 2 -0.97 -0.26 -29.07
C VAL A 2 -1.24 0.49 -30.39
N LEU A 3 -2.30 1.29 -30.44
CA LEU A 3 -2.67 2.12 -31.60
C LEU A 3 -1.92 3.47 -31.67
N GLY A 4 -1.43 3.98 -30.55
CA GLY A 4 -0.69 5.24 -30.48
C GLY A 4 0.52 5.31 -31.42
N PRO A 5 1.40 4.29 -31.48
CA PRO A 5 2.59 4.30 -32.34
C PRO A 5 2.27 4.30 -33.84
N LEU A 6 1.14 3.72 -34.26
CA LEU A 6 0.78 3.58 -35.68
C LEU A 6 0.17 4.87 -36.22
N ILE A 7 -0.76 5.49 -35.48
CA ILE A 7 -1.36 6.78 -35.84
C ILE A 7 -0.27 7.86 -35.88
N TRP A 8 0.66 7.82 -34.92
CA TRP A 8 1.76 8.78 -34.82
C TRP A 8 2.74 8.69 -36.01
N ARG A 9 3.01 7.49 -36.52
CA ARG A 9 3.85 7.29 -37.72
C ARG A 9 3.18 7.80 -39.00
N THR A 10 1.86 7.61 -39.14
CA THR A 10 1.10 8.08 -40.31
C THR A 10 0.96 9.61 -40.33
N VAL A 11 0.81 10.24 -39.15
CA VAL A 11 0.70 11.70 -39.01
C VAL A 11 2.04 12.40 -39.26
N LEU A 12 3.15 11.84 -38.77
CA LEU A 12 4.49 12.41 -38.97
C LEU A 12 4.97 12.37 -40.42
N HIS A 13 4.38 11.52 -41.26
CA HIS A 13 4.68 11.49 -42.70
C HIS A 13 4.07 12.68 -43.45
N ASN A 14 2.96 13.24 -42.97
CA ASN A 14 2.26 14.35 -43.64
C ASN A 14 2.60 15.74 -43.04
N VAL A 15 3.05 15.81 -41.78
CA VAL A 15 3.35 17.08 -41.11
C VAL A 15 4.63 16.97 -40.26
N PRO A 16 5.82 17.13 -40.86
CA PRO A 16 7.11 17.05 -40.15
C PRO A 16 7.28 18.08 -39.02
N ALA A 17 6.47 19.14 -39.00
CA ALA A 17 6.51 20.24 -38.04
C ALA A 17 6.10 19.85 -36.60
N LEU A 18 5.57 18.63 -36.37
CA LEU A 18 5.13 18.17 -35.04
C LEU A 18 6.20 17.36 -34.26
N GLN A 19 7.36 17.09 -34.86
CA GLN A 19 8.51 16.45 -34.18
C GLN A 19 8.92 17.12 -32.84
N PRO A 20 8.92 18.47 -32.71
CA PRO A 20 9.31 19.15 -31.47
C PRO A 20 8.32 18.95 -30.31
N LEU A 21 7.04 18.63 -30.60
CA LEU A 21 5.99 18.47 -29.59
C LEU A 21 5.92 17.04 -29.00
N SER A 22 6.67 16.09 -29.56
CA SER A 22 6.71 14.69 -29.10
C SER A 22 7.16 14.53 -27.64
N GLY A 23 8.07 15.39 -27.18
CA GLY A 23 8.50 15.44 -25.78
C GLY A 23 7.37 15.84 -24.83
N ILE A 24 6.55 16.83 -25.22
CA ILE A 24 5.43 17.34 -24.42
C ILE A 24 4.33 16.27 -24.28
N VAL A 25 4.02 15.55 -25.36
CA VAL A 25 3.02 14.46 -25.33
C VAL A 25 3.48 13.29 -24.44
N THR A 26 4.77 12.96 -24.50
CA THR A 26 5.36 11.91 -23.67
C THR A 26 5.38 12.32 -22.20
N ALA A 27 5.82 13.54 -21.89
CA ALA A 27 5.78 14.11 -20.55
C ALA A 27 4.35 14.22 -20.00
N ALA A 28 3.37 14.60 -20.83
CA ALA A 28 1.97 14.65 -20.44
C ALA A 28 1.39 13.27 -20.08
N ARG A 29 1.76 12.20 -20.80
CA ARG A 29 1.34 10.82 -20.45
C ARG A 29 1.93 10.36 -19.12
N PHE A 30 3.21 10.61 -18.88
CA PHE A 30 3.86 10.29 -17.60
C PHE A 30 3.28 11.13 -16.46
N GLY A 31 3.03 12.42 -16.70
CA GLY A 31 2.37 13.31 -15.76
C GLY A 31 0.96 12.84 -15.39
N ALA A 32 0.12 12.53 -16.37
CA ALA A 32 -1.24 12.05 -16.13
C ALA A 32 -1.25 10.73 -15.34
N THR A 33 -0.36 9.80 -15.65
CA THR A 33 -0.26 8.51 -14.94
C THR A 33 0.19 8.71 -13.48
N THR A 34 1.15 9.60 -13.26
CA THR A 34 1.63 9.96 -11.93
C THR A 34 0.53 10.61 -11.09
N ILE A 35 -0.24 11.53 -11.69
CA ILE A 35 -1.36 12.21 -11.03
C ILE A 35 -2.44 11.21 -10.61
N ILE A 36 -2.83 10.29 -11.50
CA ILE A 36 -3.82 9.25 -11.18
C ILE A 36 -3.36 8.36 -10.03
N LEU A 37 -2.08 7.99 -10.00
CA LEU A 37 -1.48 7.22 -8.90
C LEU A 37 -1.50 8.00 -7.57
N ILE A 38 -1.13 9.27 -7.59
CA ILE A 38 -1.15 10.15 -6.40
C ILE A 38 -2.58 10.27 -5.86
N ILE A 39 -3.58 10.45 -6.73
CA ILE A 39 -4.99 10.52 -6.34
C ILE A 39 -5.44 9.20 -5.72
N GLY A 40 -5.09 8.06 -6.33
CA GLY A 40 -5.40 6.74 -5.78
C GLY A 40 -4.79 6.52 -4.39
N LEU A 41 -3.54 6.93 -4.20
CA LEU A 41 -2.83 6.87 -2.91
C LEU A 41 -3.48 7.76 -1.85
N LEU A 42 -3.86 8.99 -2.21
CA LEU A 42 -4.55 9.92 -1.31
C LEU A 42 -5.92 9.39 -0.89
N VAL A 43 -6.71 8.87 -1.82
CA VAL A 43 -8.02 8.28 -1.52
C VAL A 43 -7.85 7.07 -0.61
N ALA A 44 -6.90 6.18 -0.89
CA ALA A 44 -6.61 5.04 -0.03
C ALA A 44 -6.20 5.47 1.38
N HIS A 45 -5.33 6.48 1.52
CA HIS A 45 -4.87 6.97 2.83
C HIS A 45 -5.91 7.80 3.58
N LEU A 46 -6.84 8.44 2.89
CA LEU A 46 -7.88 9.25 3.53
C LEU A 46 -9.09 8.40 3.96
N TRP A 47 -9.34 7.27 3.28
CA TRP A 47 -10.44 6.35 3.61
C TRP A 47 -10.05 5.19 4.52
N LEU A 48 -8.77 4.78 4.61
CA LEU A 48 -8.37 3.68 5.50
C LEU A 48 -8.29 3.99 7.01
N PRO A 49 -7.96 5.20 7.51
CA PRO A 49 -7.83 5.42 8.94
C PRO A 49 -9.19 5.77 9.56
N ALA A 50 -10.10 4.80 9.54
CA ALA A 50 -11.27 4.81 10.41
C ALA A 50 -10.82 4.44 11.83
N GLY A 51 -10.48 5.43 12.65
CA GLY A 51 -10.35 5.20 14.09
C GLY A 51 -9.61 6.30 14.82
N GLN A 52 -10.31 6.95 15.75
CA GLN A 52 -9.71 7.81 16.77
C GLN A 52 -8.90 6.94 17.74
N ARG A 53 -7.69 6.55 17.36
CA ARG A 53 -6.72 5.89 18.24
C ARG A 53 -5.57 6.84 18.53
N SER A 54 -5.09 6.84 19.77
CA SER A 54 -3.96 7.71 20.13
C SER A 54 -2.71 7.29 19.32
N LEU A 55 -1.88 8.26 18.92
CA LEU A 55 -0.68 7.98 18.12
C LEU A 55 0.21 6.90 18.76
N ARG A 56 0.27 6.84 20.10
CA ARG A 56 1.01 5.83 20.87
C ARG A 56 0.50 4.40 20.70
N GLU A 57 -0.80 4.21 20.49
CA GLU A 57 -1.39 2.88 20.31
C GLU A 57 -1.17 2.34 18.91
N VAL A 58 -1.01 3.23 17.94
CA VAL A 58 -0.82 2.87 16.52
C VAL A 58 0.67 2.71 16.17
N THR A 59 1.56 3.35 16.93
CA THR A 59 3.03 3.30 16.76
C THR A 59 3.60 1.88 16.57
N PRO A 60 3.28 0.85 17.39
CA PRO A 60 3.88 -0.47 17.23
C PRO A 60 3.56 -1.12 15.87
N GLY A 61 2.31 -1.00 15.40
CA GLY A 61 1.93 -1.46 14.06
C GLY A 61 2.58 -0.64 12.95
N ILE A 62 2.75 0.68 13.11
CA ILE A 62 3.47 1.52 12.12
C ILE A 62 4.91 1.03 11.95
N VAL A 63 5.63 0.80 13.06
CA VAL A 63 7.01 0.30 13.03
C VAL A 63 7.09 -1.07 12.35
N MET A 64 6.15 -1.96 12.66
CA MET A 64 6.05 -3.28 12.02
C MET A 64 5.80 -3.14 10.51
N THR A 65 4.81 -2.35 10.10
CA THR A 65 4.48 -2.09 8.69
C THR A 65 5.68 -1.54 7.94
N LEU A 66 6.35 -0.52 8.47
CA LEU A 66 7.52 0.08 7.83
C LEU A 66 8.66 -0.92 7.66
N THR A 67 8.93 -1.73 8.69
CA THR A 67 9.99 -2.75 8.65
C THR A 67 9.69 -3.80 7.59
N LEU A 68 8.48 -4.36 7.60
CA LEU A 68 8.05 -5.35 6.61
C LEU A 68 8.03 -4.77 5.20
N TRP A 69 7.57 -3.53 5.04
CA TRP A 69 7.53 -2.86 3.75
C TRP A 69 8.92 -2.63 3.17
N LEU A 70 9.90 -2.19 3.98
CA LEU A 70 11.29 -2.03 3.54
C LEU A 70 11.91 -3.37 3.11
N VAL A 71 11.70 -4.43 3.89
CA VAL A 71 12.17 -5.77 3.56
C VAL A 71 11.51 -6.25 2.25
N ALA A 72 10.20 -6.13 2.14
CA ALA A 72 9.45 -6.54 0.95
C ALA A 72 9.87 -5.74 -0.29
N ALA A 73 10.05 -4.41 -0.17
CA ALA A 73 10.52 -3.57 -1.27
C ALA A 73 11.93 -3.95 -1.72
N THR A 74 12.82 -4.29 -0.78
CA THR A 74 14.18 -4.76 -1.09
C THR A 74 14.16 -6.09 -1.83
N VAL A 75 13.44 -7.08 -1.30
CA VAL A 75 13.28 -8.40 -1.93
C VAL A 75 12.62 -8.29 -3.29
N PHE A 76 11.59 -7.46 -3.41
CA PHE A 76 10.89 -7.22 -4.68
C PHE A 76 11.79 -6.53 -5.71
N GLY A 77 12.65 -5.61 -5.27
CA GLY A 77 13.67 -4.98 -6.11
C GLY A 77 14.70 -5.98 -6.65
N ILE A 78 15.17 -6.90 -5.81
CA ILE A 78 16.07 -8.00 -6.22
C ILE A 78 15.37 -8.91 -7.24
N TYR A 79 14.12 -9.31 -6.95
CA TYR A 79 13.31 -10.11 -7.88
C TYR A 79 13.16 -9.44 -9.25
N LEU A 80 12.93 -8.12 -9.27
CA LEU A 80 12.88 -7.30 -10.49
C LEU A 80 14.22 -7.15 -11.21
N ALA A 81 15.36 -7.38 -10.56
CA ALA A 81 16.66 -7.33 -11.22
C ALA A 81 16.94 -8.64 -11.99
N GLU A 82 16.45 -9.78 -11.50
CA GLU A 82 16.77 -11.10 -12.03
C GLU A 82 15.75 -11.63 -13.06
N PHE A 83 14.46 -11.37 -12.86
CA PHE A 83 13.39 -12.01 -13.65
C PHE A 83 12.92 -11.28 -14.94
N PRO A 84 12.92 -9.93 -15.04
CA PRO A 84 12.36 -9.24 -16.20
C PRO A 84 13.10 -9.42 -17.52
N ALA A 85 14.40 -9.73 -17.47
CA ALA A 85 15.27 -9.71 -18.66
C ALA A 85 14.77 -10.60 -19.82
N ASN A 86 14.10 -11.73 -19.51
CA ASN A 86 13.50 -12.62 -20.52
C ASN A 86 11.96 -12.60 -20.53
N TYR A 87 11.30 -12.42 -19.38
CA TYR A 87 9.83 -12.55 -19.27
C TYR A 87 9.07 -11.32 -19.79
N VAL A 88 9.65 -10.12 -19.64
CA VAL A 88 9.07 -8.87 -20.17
C VAL A 88 9.14 -8.83 -21.69
N THR A 89 10.14 -9.44 -22.31
CA THR A 89 10.24 -9.54 -23.77
C THR A 89 9.16 -10.42 -24.40
N THR A 90 8.73 -11.49 -23.72
CA THR A 90 7.70 -12.42 -24.26
C THR A 90 6.27 -11.97 -23.95
N TYR A 91 6.03 -11.40 -22.76
CA TYR A 91 4.67 -11.06 -22.29
C TYR A 91 4.43 -9.55 -22.11
N ALA A 92 5.44 -8.71 -22.39
CA ALA A 92 5.40 -7.24 -22.43
C ALA A 92 4.41 -6.58 -21.45
N GLY A 93 3.23 -6.22 -21.94
CA GLY A 93 2.21 -5.49 -21.18
C GLY A 93 1.57 -6.29 -20.02
N LEU A 94 1.44 -7.61 -20.14
CA LEU A 94 0.93 -8.45 -19.05
C LEU A 94 1.95 -8.58 -17.92
N ALA A 95 3.24 -8.59 -18.25
CA ALA A 95 4.30 -8.66 -17.26
C ALA A 95 4.30 -7.42 -16.35
N SER A 96 4.18 -6.22 -16.92
CA SER A 96 4.11 -4.98 -16.14
C SER A 96 2.88 -4.90 -15.23
N VAL A 97 1.71 -5.36 -15.71
CA VAL A 97 0.49 -5.43 -14.89
C VAL A 97 0.65 -6.43 -13.76
N MET A 98 1.20 -7.61 -14.03
CA MET A 98 1.43 -8.63 -13.00
C MET A 98 2.40 -8.15 -11.91
N ILE A 99 3.49 -7.49 -12.31
CA ILE A 99 4.45 -6.87 -11.38
C ILE A 99 3.72 -5.86 -10.49
N ALA A 100 2.92 -4.98 -11.06
CA ALA A 100 2.16 -3.99 -10.30
C ALA A 100 1.15 -4.65 -9.33
N LEU A 101 0.47 -5.71 -9.76
CA LEU A 101 -0.48 -6.46 -8.93
C LEU A 101 0.22 -7.14 -7.75
N VAL A 102 1.36 -7.80 -7.97
CA VAL A 102 2.14 -8.43 -6.90
C VAL A 102 2.65 -7.38 -5.92
N PHE A 103 3.17 -6.25 -6.41
CA PHE A 103 3.62 -5.15 -5.57
C PHE A 103 2.48 -4.58 -4.71
N LEU A 104 1.33 -4.31 -5.32
CA LEU A 104 0.16 -3.78 -4.63
C LEU A 104 -0.40 -4.80 -3.63
N TYR A 105 -0.43 -6.08 -3.99
CA TYR A 105 -0.84 -7.18 -3.11
C TYR A 105 0.06 -7.27 -1.87
N LEU A 106 1.38 -7.26 -2.06
CA LEU A 106 2.34 -7.27 -0.94
C LEU A 106 2.15 -6.05 -0.05
N THR A 107 2.04 -4.86 -0.65
CA THR A 107 1.83 -3.61 0.09
C THR A 107 0.53 -3.66 0.89
N ALA A 108 -0.59 -4.03 0.27
CA ALA A 108 -1.88 -4.14 0.94
C ALA A 108 -1.84 -5.15 2.09
N THR A 109 -1.22 -6.32 1.87
CA THR A 109 -1.08 -7.36 2.89
C THR A 109 -0.30 -6.86 4.10
N ILE A 110 0.81 -6.15 3.88
CA ILE A 110 1.63 -5.58 4.96
C ILE A 110 0.85 -4.52 5.75
N PHE A 111 0.09 -3.66 5.06
CA PHE A 111 -0.73 -2.63 5.71
C PHE A 111 -1.84 -3.25 6.57
N VAL A 112 -2.59 -4.21 6.01
CA VAL A 112 -3.64 -4.93 6.75
C VAL A 112 -3.05 -5.65 7.95
N PHE A 113 -1.89 -6.30 7.79
CA PHE A 113 -1.20 -6.98 8.87
C PHE A 113 -0.80 -6.04 10.01
N GLY A 114 -0.25 -4.86 9.71
CA GLY A 114 0.06 -3.85 10.73
C GLY A 114 -1.17 -3.33 11.47
N GLY A 115 -2.31 -3.20 10.76
CA GLY A 115 -3.61 -2.87 11.35
C GLY A 115 -4.10 -3.95 12.31
N GLU A 116 -4.08 -5.21 11.89
CA GLU A 116 -4.45 -6.36 12.73
C GLU A 116 -3.51 -6.53 13.93
N PHE A 117 -2.21 -6.24 13.77
CA PHE A 117 -1.26 -6.26 14.87
C PHE A 117 -1.62 -5.23 15.94
N ASN A 118 -1.96 -4.00 15.54
CA ASN A 118 -2.46 -2.98 16.45
C ASN A 118 -3.77 -3.41 17.13
N ALA A 119 -4.69 -4.00 16.38
CA ALA A 119 -5.95 -4.52 16.92
C ALA A 119 -5.72 -5.66 17.93
N ALA A 120 -4.78 -6.56 17.66
CA ALA A 120 -4.40 -7.66 18.56
C ALA A 120 -3.81 -7.14 19.89
N ILE A 121 -2.94 -6.13 19.82
CA ILE A 121 -2.39 -5.48 21.02
C ILE A 121 -3.50 -4.82 21.84
N ALA A 122 -4.41 -4.10 21.19
CA ALA A 122 -5.55 -3.47 21.86
C ALA A 122 -6.43 -4.51 22.56
N ARG A 123 -6.82 -5.57 21.85
CA ARG A 123 -7.60 -6.70 22.41
C ARG A 123 -6.91 -7.31 23.64
N ALA A 124 -5.60 -7.53 23.58
CA ALA A 124 -4.83 -8.07 24.70
C ALA A 124 -4.78 -7.12 25.92
N ARG A 125 -4.67 -5.81 25.69
CA ARG A 125 -4.71 -4.79 26.76
C ARG A 125 -6.08 -4.75 27.43
N GLU A 126 -7.15 -4.74 26.66
CA GLU A 126 -8.53 -4.75 27.17
C GLU A 126 -8.83 -6.00 28.00
N ALA A 127 -8.42 -7.18 27.53
CA ALA A 127 -8.60 -8.44 28.26
C ALA A 127 -7.91 -8.40 29.64
N ARG A 128 -6.68 -7.88 29.71
CA ARG A 128 -5.95 -7.72 30.98
C ARG A 128 -6.62 -6.73 31.92
N GLN A 129 -7.19 -5.63 31.40
CA GLN A 129 -7.91 -4.65 32.21
C GLN A 129 -9.21 -5.23 32.77
N ARG A 130 -9.96 -6.00 31.98
CA ARG A 130 -11.17 -6.71 32.44
C ARG A 130 -10.85 -7.68 33.58
N ALA A 131 -9.85 -8.55 33.39
CA ALA A 131 -9.44 -9.51 34.42
C ALA A 131 -9.02 -8.83 35.75
N ARG A 132 -8.34 -7.68 35.68
CA ARG A 132 -7.98 -6.90 36.88
C ARG A 132 -9.20 -6.28 37.58
N ARG A 133 -10.16 -5.78 36.81
CA ARG A 133 -11.43 -5.24 37.36
C ARG A 133 -12.25 -6.33 38.04
N ASP A 134 -12.34 -7.50 37.41
CA ASP A 134 -13.08 -8.64 37.97
C ASP A 134 -12.43 -9.15 39.26
N ALA A 135 -11.09 -9.19 39.33
CA ALA A 135 -10.36 -9.53 40.55
C ALA A 135 -10.62 -8.51 41.68
N ALA A 136 -10.53 -7.21 41.39
CA ALA A 136 -10.81 -6.15 42.37
C ALA A 136 -12.26 -6.18 42.86
N ALA A 137 -13.24 -6.41 41.96
CA ALA A 137 -14.64 -6.52 42.32
C ALA A 137 -14.92 -7.74 43.22
N ARG A 138 -14.24 -8.88 42.97
CA ARG A 138 -14.32 -10.07 43.84
C ARG A 138 -13.72 -9.81 45.22
N GLU A 139 -12.60 -9.10 45.28
CA GLU A 139 -11.97 -8.73 46.55
C GLU A 139 -12.85 -7.79 47.38
N GLN A 140 -13.54 -6.84 46.73
CA GLN A 140 -14.53 -5.98 47.37
C GLN A 140 -15.73 -6.77 47.91
N LEU A 141 -16.28 -7.71 47.13
CA LEU A 141 -17.38 -8.59 47.58
C LEU A 141 -16.99 -9.49 48.77
N ILE A 142 -15.72 -9.88 48.89
CA ILE A 142 -15.24 -10.69 50.02
C ILE A 142 -15.01 -9.82 51.27
N MET A 143 -14.61 -8.56 51.11
CA MET A 143 -14.34 -7.62 52.19
C MET A 143 -15.59 -6.93 52.76
N GLU A 144 -16.72 -6.99 52.05
CA GLU A 144 -18.03 -6.50 52.50
C GLU A 144 -19.02 -7.67 52.71
N PRO A 145 -18.74 -8.62 53.64
CA PRO A 145 -19.55 -9.82 53.76
C PRO A 145 -20.93 -9.58 54.40
N ASP A 146 -21.10 -8.55 55.23
CA ASP A 146 -22.37 -8.29 55.92
C ASP A 146 -22.47 -6.81 56.41
N LEU A 147 -23.44 -6.06 55.89
CA LEU A 147 -24.16 -4.99 56.59
C LEU A 147 -25.65 -5.36 56.62
#